data_AF-A0A1H9V7U1-F1
#
_entry.id   AF-A0A1H9V7U1-F1
#
_cell.length_a   1.000
_cell.length_b   1.000
_cell.length_c   1.000
_cell.angle_alpha   90.00
_cell.angle_beta   90.00
_cell.angle_gamma   90.00
#
_symmetry.space_group_name_H-M   'P 1'
#
loop_
_entity.id
_entity.type
_entity.pdbx_description
1 polymer ?
#
loop_
_entity_poly.entity_id
_entity_poly.type
_entity_poly.pdbx_seq_one_letter_code
_entity_poly.pdbx_strand_id
1 'polypeptide(L)'
;MELDAARTDSARLDIVVSGLASDAHTWNLVYLQLVLEEMGHRVTNLGACVPDGMLTSRCGQAAPDLVVISSVNGHGFQDARRVIGPLRARLASTPVVIGGKLGVDGAGGREEVLLAAGFDAVFEDGDAIPAFRRYVDRLAAGVRS
;
A
#
# COMPACT_ATOMS: atom_id res chain seq x y z
N MET A 1 -29.64 24.22 -18.39
CA MET A 1 -29.54 22.75 -18.36
C MET A 1 -28.05 22.43 -18.50
N GLU A 2 -27.25 22.88 -17.55
CA GLU A 2 -26.95 22.19 -16.28
C GLU A 2 -26.35 20.81 -16.54
N LEU A 3 -25.05 20.69 -16.27
CA LEU A 3 -24.40 19.59 -15.58
C LEU A 3 -23.00 20.12 -15.20
N ASP A 4 -22.97 21.02 -14.21
CA ASP A 4 -21.75 21.29 -13.46
C ASP A 4 -21.64 20.14 -12.46
N ALA A 5 -21.06 19.03 -12.91
CA ALA A 5 -20.76 17.91 -12.03
C ALA A 5 -19.66 18.40 -11.09
N ALA A 6 -20.04 18.74 -9.86
CA ALA A 6 -19.13 19.08 -8.79
C ALA A 6 -18.07 17.98 -8.71
N ARG A 7 -16.90 18.26 -9.29
CA ARG A 7 -15.73 17.43 -9.15
C ARG A 7 -15.36 17.60 -7.68
N THR A 8 -15.81 16.69 -6.83
CA THR A 8 -15.35 16.61 -5.44
C THR A 8 -13.84 16.67 -5.53
N ASP A 9 -13.22 17.75 -5.07
CA ASP A 9 -11.80 17.96 -5.24
C ASP A 9 -11.11 16.98 -4.29
N SER A 10 -10.80 15.78 -4.81
CA SER A 10 -10.16 14.72 -4.05
C SER A 10 -8.84 15.24 -3.52
N ALA A 11 -8.59 15.05 -2.22
CA ALA A 11 -7.39 15.53 -1.59
C ALA A 11 -6.16 14.84 -2.20
N ARG A 12 -5.10 15.63 -2.44
CA ARG A 12 -3.81 15.05 -2.82
C ARG A 12 -3.16 14.39 -1.60
N LEU A 13 -2.94 13.09 -1.67
CA LEU A 13 -2.29 12.30 -0.63
C LEU A 13 -0.75 12.29 -0.77
N ASP A 14 -0.06 12.24 0.36
CA ASP A 14 1.36 11.88 0.46
C ASP A 14 1.48 10.37 0.75
N ILE A 15 2.00 9.61 -0.21
CA ILE A 15 1.99 8.14 -0.21
C ILE A 15 3.42 7.59 -0.17
N VAL A 16 3.68 6.62 0.70
CA VAL A 16 4.92 5.85 0.67
C VAL A 16 4.69 4.52 -0.05
N VAL A 17 5.51 4.23 -1.06
CA VAL A 17 5.57 2.92 -1.74
C VAL A 17 6.85 2.21 -1.31
N SER A 18 6.78 0.94 -0.93
CA SER A 18 7.95 0.17 -0.51
C SER A 18 7.86 -1.30 -0.90
N GLY A 19 9.01 -1.87 -1.28
CA GLY A 19 9.24 -3.31 -1.23
C GLY A 19 9.53 -3.81 0.20
N LEU A 20 9.73 -5.11 0.34
CA LEU A 20 10.13 -5.77 1.59
C LEU A 20 11.58 -6.27 1.50
N ALA A 21 12.17 -6.60 2.65
CA ALA A 21 13.60 -6.87 2.79
C ALA A 21 14.11 -8.01 1.88
N SER A 22 13.31 -9.05 1.64
CA SER A 22 13.70 -10.19 0.81
C SER A 22 13.36 -10.03 -0.69
N ASP A 23 12.68 -8.95 -1.07
CA ASP A 23 12.12 -8.79 -2.41
C ASP A 23 12.91 -7.78 -3.25
N ALA A 24 13.61 -8.28 -4.28
CA ALA A 24 14.43 -7.48 -5.18
C ALA A 24 13.67 -6.94 -6.41
N HIS A 25 12.38 -7.24 -6.55
CA HIS A 25 11.60 -6.76 -7.69
C HIS A 25 11.33 -5.26 -7.58
N THR A 26 11.58 -4.55 -8.68
CA THR A 26 11.47 -3.09 -8.74
C THR A 26 10.34 -2.61 -9.65
N TRP A 27 9.97 -3.39 -10.67
CA TRP A 27 8.99 -2.97 -11.68
C TRP A 27 7.59 -2.76 -11.10
N ASN A 28 7.16 -3.61 -10.17
CA ASN A 28 5.92 -3.43 -9.42
C ASN A 28 5.90 -2.10 -8.66
N LEU A 29 7.04 -1.70 -8.08
CA LEU A 29 7.15 -0.45 -7.32
C LEU A 29 7.11 0.78 -8.23
N VAL A 30 7.85 0.74 -9.35
CA VAL A 30 7.81 1.81 -10.36
C VAL A 30 6.42 1.94 -10.96
N TYR A 31 5.76 0.82 -11.27
CA TYR A 31 4.40 0.80 -11.79
C TYR A 31 3.40 1.43 -10.81
N LEU A 32 3.44 1.02 -9.53
CA LEU A 32 2.57 1.60 -8.49
C LEU A 32 2.82 3.10 -8.30
N GLN A 33 4.08 3.54 -8.34
CA GLN A 33 4.40 4.96 -8.30
C GLN A 33 3.76 5.72 -9.46
N LEU A 34 3.92 5.24 -10.70
CA LEU A 34 3.34 5.89 -11.88
C LEU A 34 1.81 5.95 -11.79
N VAL A 35 1.15 4.87 -11.37
CA VAL A 35 -0.31 4.83 -11.19
C VAL A 35 -0.76 5.88 -10.17
N LEU A 36 -0.10 5.96 -9.02
CA LEU A 36 -0.45 6.90 -7.95
C LEU A 36 -0.17 8.36 -8.33
N GLU A 37 0.94 8.62 -9.04
CA GLU A 37 1.26 9.94 -9.58
C GLU A 37 0.26 10.36 -10.67
N GLU A 38 -0.17 9.44 -11.54
CA GLU A 38 -1.23 9.67 -12.53
C GLU A 38 -2.58 9.98 -11.86
N MET A 39 -2.87 9.38 -10.70
CA MET A 39 -4.01 9.72 -9.85
C MET A 39 -3.86 11.09 -9.15
N GLY A 40 -2.73 11.78 -9.32
CA GLY A 40 -2.48 13.13 -8.81
C GLY A 40 -1.84 13.18 -7.42
N HIS A 41 -1.35 12.06 -6.89
CA HIS A 41 -0.75 11.96 -5.54
C HIS A 41 0.77 12.19 -5.54
N ARG A 42 1.31 12.50 -4.37
CA ARG A 42 2.77 12.58 -4.16
C ARG A 42 3.26 11.24 -3.67
N VAL A 43 4.30 10.70 -4.31
CA VAL A 43 4.81 9.36 -3.98
C VAL A 43 6.27 9.43 -3.53
N THR A 44 6.55 8.85 -2.37
CA THR A 44 7.90 8.54 -1.92
C THR A 44 8.12 7.04 -2.08
N ASN A 45 8.89 6.65 -3.08
CA ASN A 45 9.23 5.25 -3.33
C ASN A 45 10.54 4.87 -2.62
N LEU A 46 10.47 3.99 -1.63
CA LEU A 46 11.64 3.53 -0.86
C LEU A 46 12.46 2.46 -1.60
N GLY A 47 11.93 1.92 -2.70
CA GLY A 47 12.59 0.90 -3.51
C GLY A 47 12.39 -0.53 -3.00
N ALA A 48 13.17 -1.43 -3.58
CA ALA A 48 13.19 -2.86 -3.28
C ALA A 48 14.17 -3.18 -2.14
N CYS A 49 14.11 -4.40 -1.59
CA CYS A 49 15.00 -4.88 -0.52
C CYS A 49 15.08 -3.94 0.71
N VAL A 50 13.99 -3.26 1.06
CA VAL A 50 13.99 -2.28 2.16
C VAL A 50 14.04 -3.00 3.50
N PRO A 51 15.07 -2.77 4.34
CA PRO A 51 15.13 -3.39 5.67
C PRO A 51 13.98 -2.95 6.57
N ASP A 52 13.41 -3.86 7.36
CA ASP A 52 12.27 -3.60 8.26
C ASP A 52 12.43 -2.33 9.12
N GLY A 53 13.61 -2.17 9.75
CA GLY A 53 13.91 -1.01 10.58
C GLY A 53 13.97 0.30 9.80
N MET A 54 14.42 0.23 8.54
CA MET A 54 14.42 1.40 7.64
C MET A 54 13.00 1.76 7.23
N LEU A 55 12.19 0.78 6.82
CA LEU A 55 10.79 0.98 6.43
C LEU A 55 10.01 1.68 7.57
N THR A 56 10.05 1.10 8.76
CA THR A 56 9.32 1.61 9.94
C THR A 56 9.80 3.00 10.35
N SER A 57 11.11 3.24 10.34
CA SER A 57 11.69 4.55 10.66
C SER A 57 11.27 5.61 9.64
N ARG A 58 11.41 5.34 8.34
CA ARG A 58 11.08 6.27 7.26
C ARG A 58 9.59 6.60 7.23
N CYS A 59 8.70 5.62 7.34
CA CYS A 59 7.26 5.90 7.35
C CYS A 59 6.86 6.71 8.60
N GLY A 60 7.43 6.41 9.78
CA GLY A 60 7.15 7.20 10.98
C GLY A 60 7.70 8.63 10.95
N GLN A 61 8.78 8.89 10.20
CA GLN A 61 9.30 10.24 10.00
C GLN A 61 8.50 11.03 8.97
N ALA A 62 8.06 10.37 7.90
CA ALA A 62 7.28 10.99 6.83
C ALA A 62 5.83 11.26 7.24
N ALA A 63 5.27 10.44 8.14
CA ALA A 63 3.86 10.46 8.54
C ALA A 63 2.90 10.54 7.32
N PRO A 64 2.98 9.59 6.37
CA PRO A 64 2.21 9.65 5.14
C PRO A 64 0.72 9.45 5.38
N ASP A 65 -0.09 9.81 4.38
CA ASP A 65 -1.52 9.52 4.34
C ASP A 65 -1.81 8.05 4.00
N LEU A 66 -0.87 7.37 3.32
CA LEU A 66 -0.97 5.96 2.95
C LEU A 66 0.42 5.31 2.85
N VAL A 67 0.54 4.08 3.33
CA VAL A 67 1.68 3.20 3.06
C VAL A 67 1.23 2.03 2.19
N VAL A 68 1.92 1.84 1.07
CA VAL A 68 1.68 0.78 0.09
C VAL A 68 2.90 -0.15 0.07
N ILE A 69 2.70 -1.36 0.57
CA ILE A 69 3.72 -2.41 0.52
C ILE A 69 3.45 -3.29 -0.70
N SER A 70 4.47 -3.53 -1.52
CA SER A 70 4.36 -4.45 -2.64
C SER A 70 5.41 -5.54 -2.55
N SER A 71 4.97 -6.79 -2.72
CA SER A 71 5.87 -7.93 -2.82
C SER A 71 5.35 -8.92 -3.86
N VAL A 72 6.25 -9.43 -4.69
CA VAL A 72 5.95 -10.38 -5.76
C VAL A 72 6.87 -11.61 -5.76
N ASN A 73 7.82 -11.70 -4.81
CA ASN A 73 8.73 -12.84 -4.68
C ASN A 73 8.09 -14.10 -4.08
N GLY A 74 6.83 -14.06 -3.64
CA GLY A 74 6.14 -15.20 -3.00
C GLY A 74 6.43 -15.38 -1.51
N HIS A 75 7.27 -14.53 -0.90
CA HIS A 75 7.56 -14.51 0.54
C HIS A 75 6.93 -13.31 1.27
N GLY A 76 6.18 -12.48 0.54
CA GLY A 76 5.56 -11.25 1.05
C GLY A 76 4.73 -11.47 2.32
N PHE A 77 4.02 -12.59 2.46
CA PHE A 77 3.23 -12.90 3.66
C PHE A 77 4.09 -13.00 4.93
N GLN A 78 5.26 -13.65 4.85
CA GLN A 78 6.16 -13.82 5.98
C GLN A 78 6.80 -12.49 6.36
N ASP A 79 7.26 -11.73 5.37
CA ASP A 79 7.90 -10.44 5.56
C ASP A 79 6.92 -9.39 6.10
N ALA A 80 5.70 -9.36 5.58
CA ALA A 80 4.66 -8.41 5.99
C ALA A 80 4.30 -8.54 7.47
N ARG A 81 4.21 -9.77 7.98
CA ARG A 81 3.92 -10.05 9.40
C ARG A 81 5.02 -9.55 10.34
N ARG A 82 6.26 -9.45 9.88
CA ARG A 82 7.37 -8.90 10.69
C ARG A 82 7.27 -7.37 10.83
N VAL A 83 6.76 -6.69 9.81
CA VAL A 83 6.78 -5.21 9.74
C VAL A 83 5.49 -4.53 10.19
N ILE A 84 4.33 -5.20 10.11
CA ILE A 84 3.04 -4.55 10.36
C ILE A 84 2.86 -4.07 11.82
N GLY A 85 3.25 -4.87 12.81
CA GLY A 85 3.21 -4.48 14.22
C GLY A 85 4.05 -3.22 14.51
N PRO A 86 5.35 -3.21 14.14
CA PRO A 86 6.19 -2.03 14.24
C PRO A 86 5.68 -0.79 13.47
N LEU A 87 5.07 -0.97 12.29
CA LEU A 87 4.43 0.12 11.56
C LEU A 87 3.25 0.68 12.35
N ARG A 88 2.35 -0.16 12.87
CA ARG A 88 1.18 0.26 13.65
C ARG A 88 1.56 1.02 14.91
N ALA A 89 2.64 0.64 15.58
CA ALA A 89 3.15 1.38 16.74
C ALA A 89 3.56 2.83 16.42
N ARG A 90 3.87 3.15 15.15
CA ARG A 90 4.26 4.49 14.69
C ARG A 90 3.16 5.21 13.91
N LEU A 91 2.22 4.45 13.35
CA LEU A 91 1.26 4.87 12.34
C LEU A 91 -0.14 4.34 12.69
N ALA A 92 -0.59 4.61 13.91
CA ALA A 92 -1.81 4.01 14.46
C ALA A 92 -3.07 4.27 13.59
N SER A 93 -3.15 5.43 12.94
CA SER A 93 -4.32 5.84 12.14
C SER A 93 -4.04 5.98 10.64
N THR A 94 -2.80 5.75 10.20
CA THR A 94 -2.42 5.84 8.77
C THR A 94 -2.74 4.51 8.11
N PRO A 95 -3.50 4.50 7.01
CA PRO A 95 -3.71 3.30 6.22
C PRO A 95 -2.40 2.64 5.76
N VAL A 96 -2.29 1.34 5.93
CA VAL A 96 -1.20 0.48 5.45
C VAL A 96 -1.83 -0.68 4.68
N VAL A 97 -1.51 -0.77 3.40
CA VAL A 97 -2.02 -1.80 2.51
C VAL A 97 -0.88 -2.62 1.92
N ILE A 98 -1.19 -3.84 1.48
CA ILE A 98 -0.21 -4.72 0.84
C ILE A 98 -0.79 -5.39 -0.40
N GLY A 99 0.03 -5.63 -1.41
CA GLY A 99 -0.38 -6.41 -2.58
C GLY A 99 0.74 -7.03 -3.38
N GLY A 100 0.36 -7.79 -4.40
CA GLY A 100 1.25 -8.53 -5.29
C GLY A 100 1.08 -10.04 -5.17
N LYS A 101 2.19 -10.78 -5.18
CA LYS A 101 2.22 -12.24 -5.02
C LYS A 101 2.84 -12.57 -3.66
N LEU A 102 1.99 -12.72 -2.64
CA LEU A 102 2.43 -12.80 -1.25
C LEU A 102 2.76 -14.23 -0.78
N GLY A 103 2.46 -15.24 -1.59
CA GLY A 103 2.75 -16.64 -1.33
C GLY A 103 3.25 -17.37 -2.57
N VAL A 104 3.87 -18.52 -2.35
CA VAL A 104 4.19 -19.50 -3.41
C VAL A 104 3.05 -20.48 -3.64
N ASP A 105 2.22 -20.70 -2.62
CA ASP A 105 1.01 -21.51 -2.68
C ASP A 105 -0.18 -20.67 -3.20
N GLY A 106 -1.19 -21.33 -3.77
CA GLY A 106 -2.40 -20.68 -4.28
C GLY A 106 -3.03 -19.70 -3.28
N ALA A 107 -3.79 -18.72 -3.79
CA ALA A 107 -4.48 -17.72 -2.99
C ALA A 107 -5.45 -18.39 -2.00
N GLY A 108 -5.20 -18.24 -0.70
CA GLY A 108 -6.07 -18.80 0.34
C GLY A 108 -5.59 -18.44 1.75
N GLY A 109 -6.46 -17.84 2.55
CA GLY A 109 -6.27 -17.60 4.00
C GLY A 109 -5.26 -16.51 4.39
N ARG A 110 -4.43 -16.02 3.48
CA ARG A 110 -3.43 -14.97 3.79
C ARG A 110 -4.07 -13.60 4.05
N GLU A 111 -5.07 -13.24 3.26
CA GLU A 111 -5.79 -11.97 3.40
C GLU A 111 -6.33 -11.77 4.82
N GLU A 112 -7.13 -12.72 5.31
CA GLU A 112 -7.72 -12.66 6.65
C GLU A 112 -6.65 -12.52 7.75
N VAL A 113 -5.55 -13.24 7.64
CA VAL A 113 -4.44 -13.16 8.59
C VAL A 113 -3.71 -11.82 8.54
N LEU A 114 -3.51 -11.25 7.35
CA LEU A 114 -2.85 -9.95 7.20
C LEU A 114 -3.74 -8.80 7.67
N LEU A 115 -5.04 -8.86 7.39
CA LEU A 115 -6.02 -7.91 7.92
C LEU A 115 -6.05 -7.97 9.45
N ALA A 116 -6.16 -9.17 10.04
CA ALA A 116 -6.12 -9.36 11.49
C ALA A 116 -4.79 -8.91 12.13
N ALA A 117 -3.67 -9.00 11.39
CA ALA A 117 -2.37 -8.52 11.84
C ALA A 117 -2.24 -6.98 11.80
N GLY A 118 -3.16 -6.30 11.12
CA GLY A 118 -3.29 -4.85 11.13
C GLY A 118 -3.15 -4.18 9.76
N PHE A 119 -3.10 -4.90 8.64
CA PHE A 119 -3.26 -4.25 7.32
C PHE A 119 -4.71 -3.79 7.12
N ASP A 120 -4.90 -2.66 6.44
CA ASP A 120 -6.25 -2.14 6.16
C ASP A 120 -6.85 -2.74 4.87
N ALA A 121 -5.99 -3.17 3.94
CA ALA A 121 -6.42 -3.87 2.73
C ALA A 121 -5.29 -4.76 2.18
N VAL A 122 -5.69 -5.84 1.53
CA VAL A 122 -4.81 -6.77 0.81
C VAL A 122 -5.27 -6.87 -0.63
N PHE A 123 -4.34 -6.73 -1.58
CA PHE A 123 -4.62 -6.76 -3.02
C PHE A 123 -3.80 -7.88 -3.67
N GLU A 124 -4.34 -9.09 -3.65
CA GLU A 124 -3.87 -10.24 -4.43
C GLU A 124 -4.79 -10.44 -5.66
N ASP A 125 -4.32 -11.19 -6.66
CA ASP A 125 -5.08 -11.64 -7.83
C ASP A 125 -5.43 -10.59 -8.92
N GLY A 126 -6.29 -10.99 -9.86
CA GLY A 126 -6.51 -10.29 -11.14
C GLY A 126 -7.24 -8.95 -11.07
N ASP A 127 -8.02 -8.68 -10.01
CA ASP A 127 -8.69 -7.37 -9.80
C ASP A 127 -7.92 -6.45 -8.82
N ALA A 128 -6.69 -6.80 -8.46
CA ALA A 128 -5.91 -6.08 -7.45
C ALA A 128 -5.74 -4.59 -7.78
N ILE A 129 -5.35 -4.24 -9.01
CA ILE A 129 -5.09 -2.84 -9.39
C ILE A 129 -6.37 -2.01 -9.48
N PRO A 130 -7.45 -2.44 -10.15
CA PRO A 130 -8.71 -1.69 -10.12
C PRO A 130 -9.26 -1.53 -8.70
N ALA A 131 -9.19 -2.57 -7.85
CA ALA A 131 -9.60 -2.47 -6.45
C ALA A 131 -8.74 -1.49 -5.65
N PHE A 132 -7.43 -1.49 -5.86
CA PHE A 132 -6.50 -0.57 -5.23
C PHE A 132 -6.78 0.89 -5.63
N ARG A 133 -7.02 1.17 -6.92
CA ARG A 133 -7.40 2.53 -7.38
C ARG A 133 -8.66 3.02 -6.68
N ARG A 134 -9.71 2.19 -6.62
CA ARG A 134 -10.96 2.52 -5.89
C ARG A 134 -10.72 2.76 -4.40
N TYR A 135 -9.79 2.04 -3.78
CA TYR A 135 -9.41 2.25 -2.38
C TYR A 135 -8.78 3.64 -2.18
N VAL A 136 -7.82 3.99 -3.04
CA VAL A 136 -7.12 5.29 -2.98
C VAL A 136 -8.09 6.45 -3.26
N ASP A 137 -8.98 6.32 -4.25
CA ASP A 137 -10.00 7.33 -4.55
C ASP A 137 -10.92 7.60 -3.35
N ARG A 138 -11.36 6.55 -2.64
CA ARG A 138 -12.18 6.69 -1.42
C ARG A 138 -11.40 7.38 -0.30
N LEU A 139 -10.13 7.02 -0.12
CA LEU A 139 -9.27 7.66 0.88
C LEU A 139 -9.10 9.16 0.58
N ALA A 140 -8.84 9.52 -0.68
CA ALA A 140 -8.69 10.90 -1.13
C ALA A 140 -10.00 11.71 -1.00
N ALA A 141 -11.16 11.06 -1.11
CA ALA A 141 -12.47 11.65 -0.86
C ALA A 141 -12.82 11.78 0.64
N GLY A 142 -11.93 11.37 1.55
CA GLY A 142 -12.15 11.40 3.00
C GLY A 142 -13.04 10.27 3.53
N VAL A 143 -13.35 9.26 2.72
CA VAL A 143 -14.14 8.09 3.11
C VAL A 143 -13.20 7.00 3.61
N ARG A 144 -13.07 6.88 4.95
CA ARG A 144 -12.31 5.78 5.57
C ARG A 144 -13.14 4.48 5.49
N SER A 145 -12.49 3.36 5.12
CA SER A 145 -13.09 2.02 5.11
C SER A 145 -13.04 1.38 6.48
#